data_AF-X1P073-F1
#
_entry.id   AF-X1P073-F1
#
_cell.length_a   1.000
_cell.length_b   1.000
_cell.length_c   1.000
_cell.angle_alpha   90.00
_cell.angle_beta   90.00
_cell.angle_gamma   90.00
#
_symmetry.space_group_name_H-M   'P 1'
#
loop_
_entity.id
_entity.type
_entity.pdbx_description
1 polymer ?
#
loop_
_entity_poly.entity_id
_entity_poly.type
_entity_poly.pdbx_seq_one_letter_code
_entity_poly.pdbx_strand_id
1 'polypeptide(L)' 'MRYAKVFVSCMGSEEEKQATLRGLVAATGFFRNKLARHLRLRRIPELSFEWDDSIERGTHLLQLIDEVNADTNPERHSD' A
#
# COMPACT_ATOMS: atom_id res chain seq x y z
N MET A 1 2.18 23.87 3.31
CA MET A 1 0.98 23.05 3.02
C MET A 1 1.09 21.74 3.80
N ARG A 2 -0.01 21.03 4.11
CA ARG A 2 0.03 19.71 4.78
C ARG A 2 -0.48 18.66 3.79
N TYR A 3 0.29 17.59 3.61
CA TYR A 3 -0.03 16.47 2.72
C TYR A 3 -0.30 15.22 3.56
N ALA A 4 -1.21 14.38 3.09
CA ALA A 4 -1.48 13.07 3.67
C ALA A 4 -1.49 12.03 2.55
N LYS A 5 -0.58 11.05 2.66
CA LYS A 5 -0.55 9.88 1.79
C LYS A 5 -1.58 8.87 2.27
N VAL A 6 -2.37 8.37 1.33
CA VAL A 6 -3.38 7.33 1.54
C VAL A 6 -2.97 6.14 0.70
N PHE A 7 -2.56 5.06 1.36
CA PHE A 7 -2.25 3.79 0.70
C PHE A 7 -3.53 3.02 0.42
N VAL A 8 -3.68 2.53 -0.80
CA VAL A 8 -4.86 1.84 -1.30
C VAL A 8 -4.49 0.42 -1.66
N SER A 9 -5.29 -0.52 -1.15
CA SER A 9 -5.17 -1.95 -1.49
C SER A 9 -6.53 -2.46 -1.91
N CYS A 10 -6.59 -3.11 -3.07
CA CYS A 10 -7.76 -3.84 -3.56
C CYS A 10 -7.30 -5.07 -4.37
N MET A 11 -8.16 -6.08 -4.44
CA MET A 11 -7.90 -7.25 -5.30
C MET A 11 -8.42 -6.90 -6.70
N GLY A 12 -7.59 -7.07 -7.73
CA GLY A 12 -7.95 -6.75 -9.11
C GLY A 12 -6.75 -6.73 -10.07
N SER A 13 -7.04 -6.61 -11.36
CA SER A 13 -6.02 -6.44 -12.41
C SER A 13 -5.34 -5.06 -12.32
N GLU A 14 -4.20 -4.90 -13.00
CA GLU A 14 -3.50 -3.61 -13.02
C GLU A 14 -4.39 -2.49 -13.60
N GLU A 15 -5.20 -2.80 -14.61
CA GLU A 15 -6.15 -1.85 -15.19
C GLU A 15 -7.19 -1.38 -14.17
N GLU A 16 -7.70 -2.29 -13.35
CA GLU A 16 -8.67 -1.99 -12.28
C GLU A 16 -8.03 -1.13 -11.18
N LYS A 17 -6.77 -1.40 -10.81
CA LYS A 17 -6.03 -0.57 -9.86
C LYS A 17 -5.87 0.86 -10.38
N GLN A 18 -5.44 1.02 -11.63
CA GLN A 18 -5.28 2.34 -12.25
C GLN A 18 -6.61 3.08 -12.37
N ALA A 19 -7.69 2.38 -12.72
CA ALA A 19 -9.03 2.95 -12.75
C ALA A 19 -9.49 3.41 -11.35
N THR A 20 -9.21 2.60 -10.32
CA THR A 20 -9.52 2.89 -8.92
C THR A 20 -8.78 4.13 -8.44
N LEU A 21 -7.46 4.22 -8.68
CA LEU A 21 -6.66 5.39 -8.33
C LEU A 21 -7.19 6.67 -8.99
N ARG A 22 -7.53 6.62 -10.29
CA ARG A 22 -8.14 7.76 -10.99
C ARG A 22 -9.47 8.17 -10.36
N GLY A 23 -10.32 7.21 -10.00
CA GLY A 23 -11.58 7.46 -9.31
C GLY A 23 -11.39 8.13 -7.95
N LEU A 24 -10.41 7.67 -7.17
CA LEU A 24 -10.08 8.25 -5.86
C LEU A 24 -9.54 9.67 -5.97
N VAL A 25 -8.66 9.92 -6.94
CA VAL A 25 -8.15 11.27 -7.24
C VAL A 25 -9.30 12.21 -7.63
N ALA A 26 -10.21 11.78 -8.49
CA ALA A 26 -11.40 12.57 -8.86
C ALA A 26 -12.32 12.85 -7.65
N ALA A 27 -12.41 11.89 -6.72
CA ALA A 27 -13.20 12.01 -5.50
C ALA A 27 -12.50 12.79 -4.36
N THR A 28 -11.29 13.32 -4.55
CA THR A 28 -10.53 14.04 -3.50
C THR A 28 -11.34 15.15 -2.83
N GLY A 29 -12.08 15.95 -3.61
CA GLY A 29 -12.92 17.02 -3.08
C GLY A 29 -14.03 16.51 -2.15
N PHE A 30 -14.65 15.38 -2.50
CA PHE A 30 -15.65 14.72 -1.66
C PHE A 30 -15.06 14.27 -0.33
N PHE A 31 -13.90 13.59 -0.35
CA PHE A 31 -13.22 13.15 0.87
C PHE A 31 -12.82 14.33 1.74
N ARG A 32 -12.27 15.41 1.16
CA ARG A 32 -11.88 16.61 1.91
C ARG A 32 -13.08 17.25 2.61
N ASN A 33 -14.23 17.36 1.94
CA ASN A 33 -15.46 17.88 2.53
C ASN A 33 -15.98 16.98 3.66
N LYS A 34 -15.93 15.65 3.47
CA LYS A 34 -16.35 14.70 4.51
C LYS A 34 -15.42 14.78 5.73
N LEU A 35 -14.11 14.80 5.52
CA LEU A 35 -13.10 14.91 6.58
C LEU A 35 -13.21 16.24 7.33
N ALA A 36 -13.48 17.36 6.64
CA ALA A 36 -13.71 18.66 7.27
C ALA A 36 -14.86 18.64 8.29
N ARG A 37 -15.89 17.82 8.05
CA ARG A 37 -17.04 17.69 8.94
C ARG A 37 -16.79 16.77 10.13
N HIS A 38 -15.89 15.80 10.00
CA HIS A 38 -15.64 14.78 11.02
C HIS A 38 -14.40 15.06 11.87
N LEU A 39 -13.41 15.76 11.32
CA LEU A 39 -12.16 16.07 12.00
C LEU A 39 -12.15 17.53 12.47
N ARG A 40 -11.80 17.76 13.74
CA ARG A 40 -11.58 19.11 14.28
C ARG A 40 -10.21 19.65 13.89
N LEU A 41 -9.94 19.73 12.59
CA LEU A 41 -8.69 20.27 12.04
C LEU A 41 -8.91 21.68 11.49
N ARG A 42 -7.98 22.59 11.81
CA ARG A 42 -8.00 23.96 11.27
C ARG A 42 -7.85 24.00 9.74
N ARG A 43 -7.13 23.03 9.17
CA ARG A 43 -6.95 22.85 7.72
C ARG A 43 -6.92 21.36 7.39
N ILE A 44 -7.75 20.94 6.45
CA ILE A 44 -7.71 19.57 5.91
C ILE A 44 -6.50 19.43 4.98
N PRO A 45 -5.68 18.38 5.15
CA PRO A 45 -4.53 18.15 4.28
C PRO A 45 -4.97 17.84 2.86
N GLU A 46 -4.04 18.02 1.92
CA GLU A 46 -4.18 17.52 0.57
C GLU A 46 -3.91 16.01 0.56
N LEU A 47 -4.82 15.24 -0.03
CA LEU A 47 -4.74 13.78 -0.06
C LEU A 47 -4.01 13.36 -1.34
N SER A 48 -2.99 12.51 -1.19
CA SER A 48 -2.37 11.79 -2.30
C SER A 48 -2.65 10.30 -2.16
N PHE A 49 -3.10 9.67 -3.23
CA PHE A 49 -3.43 8.24 -3.25
C PHE A 49 -2.30 7.47 -3.93
N GLU A 50 -1.79 6.46 -3.24
CA GLU A 50 -0.70 5.60 -3.72
C GLU A 50 -1.15 4.14 -3.56
N TRP A 51 -0.77 3.27 -4.50
CA TRP A 51 -1.03 1.84 -4.36
C TRP A 51 -0.15 1.25 -3.26
N ASP A 52 -0.68 0.29 -2.53
CA ASP A 52 0.08 -0.43 -1.51
C ASP A 52 0.84 -1.62 -2.10
N ASP A 53 2.11 -1.43 -2.44
CA ASP A 53 2.98 -2.54 -2.87
C ASP A 53 3.57 -3.33 -1.69
N SER A 54 3.16 -3.08 -0.44
CA SER A 54 3.77 -3.76 0.72
C SER A 54 3.59 -5.27 0.69
N ILE A 55 2.49 -5.78 0.13
CA ILE A 55 2.20 -7.22 0.03
C ILE A 55 3.17 -7.91 -0.93
N GLU A 56 3.39 -7.32 -2.10
CA GLU A 56 4.32 -7.85 -3.10
C GLU A 56 5.75 -7.83 -2.56
N ARG A 57 6.15 -6.71 -1.95
CA ARG A 57 7.45 -6.60 -1.27
C ARG A 57 7.60 -7.62 -0.14
N GLY A 58 6.56 -7.84 0.66
CA GLY A 58 6.57 -8.81 1.75
C GLY A 58 6.76 -10.24 1.24
N THR A 59 6.03 -10.62 0.19
CA THR A 59 6.16 -11.93 -0.46
C THR A 59 7.57 -12.14 -0.99
N HIS A 60 8.13 -11.14 -1.69
CA HIS A 60 9.49 -11.22 -2.21
C HIS A 60 10.53 -11.35 -1.10
N LEU A 61 10.35 -10.62 0.01
CA LEU A 61 11.25 -10.68 1.15
C LEU A 61 11.21 -12.05 1.84
N LEU A 62 10.02 -12.64 1.98
CA LEU A 62 9.87 -14.01 2.48
C LEU A 62 10.56 -15.04 1.58
N GLN A 63 10.42 -14.92 0.26
CA GLN A 63 11.10 -15.79 -0.71
C GLN A 63 12.63 -15.71 -0.57
N LEU A 64 13.18 -14.51 -0.43
CA LEU A 64 14.62 -14.31 -0.22
C LEU A 64 15.10 -14.91 1.10
N ILE A 65 14.31 -14.80 2.18
CA ILE A 65 14.64 -15.43 3.47
C ILE A 65 14.66 -16.96 3.32
N ASP A 66 13.68 -17.53 2.63
CA ASP A 66 13.60 -18.97 2.39
C ASP A 66 14.76 -19.48 1.54
N GLU A 67 15.17 -18.74 0.50
CA GLU A 67 16.33 -19.04 -0.36
C GLU A 67 17.63 -19.06 0.46
N VAL A 68 17.87 -18.03 1.27
CA VAL A 68 19.06 -17.95 2.14
C VAL A 68 19.07 -19.09 3.18
N ASN A 69 17.92 -19.42 3.77
CA ASN A 69 17.81 -20.52 4.74
C ASN A 69 18.00 -21.90 4.09
N ALA A 70 17.54 -22.07 2.85
CA ALA A 70 17.77 -23.30 2.08
C ALA A 70 19.26 -23.50 1.76
N ASP A 71 19.96 -22.44 1.38
CA ASP A 71 21.40 -22.46 1.09
C ASP A 71 22.26 -22.64 2.37
N THR A 72 21.75 -22.20 3.53
CA THR A 72 22.46 -22.32 4.82
C THR A 72 22.30 -23.70 5.47
N ASN A 73 21.55 -24.64 4.88
CA ASN A 73 21.42 -26.00 5.41
C ASN A 73 21.88 -27.12 4.44
N PRO A 74 23.20 -27.26 4.19
CA PRO A 74 23.77 -28.48 3.65
C PRO A 74 24.00 -29.58 4.71
N GLU A 75 23.74 -29.31 6.00
CA GLU A 75 24.08 -30.24 7.10
C GLU A 75 22.84 -30.79 7.84
N ARG A 76 22.12 -31.66 7.14
CA ARG A 76 21.64 -32.90 7.75
C ARG A 76 22.23 -34.09 6.99
N HIS A 77 23.56 -34.15 6.93
CA HIS A 77 24.26 -35.40 6.71
C HIS A 77 24.26 -36.17 8.04
N SER A 78 23.64 -37.35 8.00
CA SER A 78 23.97 -38.54 8.80
C SER A 78 24.12 -38.40 10.32
N ASP A 79 23.09 -38.85 11.04
CA ASP A 79 23.24 -40.01 11.94
C ASP A 79 21.95 -40.86 11.90
#